data_AF-A0A8X6X3G4-F1
#
_entry.id   AF-A0A8X6X3G4-F1
#
_cell.length_a   1.000
_cell.length_b   1.000
_cell.length_c   1.000
_cell.angle_alpha   90.00
_cell.angle_beta   90.00
_cell.angle_gamma   90.00
#
_symmetry.space_group_name_H-M   'P 1'
#
loop_
_entity.id
_entity.type
_entity.pdbx_description
1 polymer ?
#
loop_
_entity_poly.entity_id
_entity_poly.type
_entity_poly.pdbx_seq_one_letter_code
_entity_poly.pdbx_strand_id
1 'polypeptide(L)'
;MLKVLMAPPIVNYETCFSNPRAKRVCFDKDRWKVSSFKPDAVPENHFHLGGHNYAVVSDFAYVVRIHLRRYKLDATGSLLPTKDGITVTPSVWLALVREFAAIDQAFDDGKVFVIKDCLLLSRTVIENVTYVIWQRYFQRKDFSRKFLTPVSMLKETEWNALKDIQKQITSKTVSIMFGRVFLKLLRKEVAKHNPVPKSDFDFIEAEIVLTTSVIELLCNHIQENVSSLFICYECLEGYENQLGHECMTYSNEQRISEYGDLVILNMDWDKLVADFVNRNIQMVNYMSEIFINKLNMNVLIENAKQMDVATNSLSLF
;
A
#
# COMPACT_ATOMS: atom_id res chain seq x y z
N MET A 1 5.74 34.07 5.23
CA MET A 1 4.38 33.82 4.69
C MET A 1 4.11 32.34 4.86
N LEU A 2 3.30 31.96 5.86
CA LEU A 2 2.93 30.56 6.08
C LEU A 2 2.14 30.05 4.87
N LYS A 3 2.66 29.06 4.13
CA LYS A 3 1.80 28.13 3.40
C LYS A 3 1.20 27.18 4.43
N VAL A 4 0.10 27.61 5.06
CA VAL A 4 -0.85 26.67 5.66
C VAL A 4 -1.45 25.93 4.48
N LEU A 5 -0.97 24.73 4.19
CA LEU A 5 -1.71 23.79 3.34
C LEU A 5 -3.06 23.59 4.04
N MET A 6 -4.11 24.21 3.50
CA MET A 6 -5.46 23.88 3.88
C MET A 6 -5.65 22.41 3.53
N ALA A 7 -5.94 21.61 4.55
CA ALA A 7 -6.30 20.22 4.36
C ALA A 7 -7.53 20.17 3.43
N PRO A 8 -7.53 19.35 2.37
CA PRO A 8 -8.72 19.16 1.57
C PRO A 8 -9.87 18.63 2.46
N PRO A 9 -11.13 18.97 2.15
CA PRO A 9 -12.26 18.47 2.91
C PRO A 9 -12.31 16.94 2.87
N ILE A 10 -12.71 16.39 4.01
CA ILE A 10 -12.73 14.99 4.38
C ILE A 10 -13.40 14.14 3.28
N VAL A 11 -12.61 13.41 2.50
CA VAL A 11 -13.08 12.15 1.91
C VAL A 11 -13.21 11.18 3.07
N ASN A 12 -14.41 10.62 3.26
CA ASN A 12 -14.72 9.69 4.34
C ASN A 12 -13.88 8.40 4.20
N TYR A 13 -12.65 8.40 4.72
CA TYR A 13 -11.81 7.21 4.85
C TYR A 13 -12.25 6.28 6.01
N GLU A 14 -13.52 6.38 6.46
CA GLU A 14 -14.09 5.54 7.53
C GLU A 14 -14.04 4.03 7.18
N THR A 15 -13.80 3.66 5.92
CA THR A 15 -13.67 2.26 5.48
C THR A 15 -12.30 1.62 5.81
N CYS A 16 -11.23 2.38 6.06
CA CYS A 16 -9.92 1.77 6.39
C CYS A 16 -9.83 1.22 7.83
N PHE A 17 -10.77 1.58 8.72
CA PHE A 17 -10.70 1.25 10.15
C PHE A 17 -11.98 0.63 10.73
N SER A 18 -12.97 0.34 9.90
CA SER A 18 -14.27 -0.18 10.33
C SER A 18 -14.26 -1.69 10.65
N ASN A 19 -13.17 -2.43 10.39
CA ASN A 19 -13.10 -3.83 10.79
C ASN A 19 -12.72 -3.98 12.29
N PRO A 20 -13.64 -4.40 13.18
CA PRO A 20 -13.37 -4.55 14.60
C PRO A 20 -12.35 -5.67 14.89
N ARG A 21 -12.15 -6.61 13.95
CA ARG A 21 -11.11 -7.65 14.05
C ARG A 21 -9.71 -7.08 13.85
N ALA A 22 -9.53 -6.03 13.04
CA ALA A 22 -8.22 -5.40 12.83
C ALA A 22 -7.70 -4.67 14.08
N LYS A 23 -8.61 -4.12 14.91
CA LYS A 23 -8.24 -3.49 16.20
C LYS A 23 -7.71 -4.50 17.22
N ARG A 24 -8.12 -5.77 17.13
CA ARG A 24 -7.73 -6.83 18.09
C ARG A 24 -6.38 -7.48 17.74
N VAL A 25 -5.92 -7.32 16.50
CA VAL A 25 -4.75 -8.02 15.94
C VAL A 25 -3.41 -7.36 16.30
N CYS A 26 -3.40 -6.09 16.74
CA CYS A 26 -2.16 -5.38 17.05
C CYS A 26 -1.47 -5.80 18.37
N PHE A 27 -2.11 -6.62 19.22
CA PHE A 27 -1.61 -6.88 20.58
C PHE A 27 -1.88 -8.30 21.11
N ASP A 28 -1.78 -9.32 20.26
CA ASP A 28 -1.84 -10.71 20.73
C ASP A 28 -0.46 -11.19 21.22
N LYS A 29 -0.28 -11.32 22.55
CA LYS A 29 1.02 -11.62 23.19
C LYS A 29 1.55 -13.01 22.84
N ASP A 30 0.69 -13.96 22.48
CA ASP A 30 1.08 -15.35 22.30
C ASP A 30 1.55 -15.68 20.88
N ARG A 31 1.35 -14.76 19.91
CA ARG A 31 1.63 -15.01 18.49
C ARG A 31 2.94 -14.40 17.97
N TRP A 32 3.61 -13.56 18.75
CA TRP A 32 4.94 -12.99 18.41
C TRP A 32 6.09 -14.01 18.52
N LYS A 33 5.86 -15.21 19.08
CA LYS A 33 6.86 -16.29 19.12
C LYS A 33 7.32 -16.76 17.74
N VAL A 34 6.57 -16.46 16.67
CA VAL A 34 6.91 -16.89 15.29
C VAL A 34 7.75 -15.85 14.54
N SER A 35 8.05 -14.68 15.12
CA SER A 35 8.83 -13.62 14.47
C SER A 35 10.23 -13.40 15.08
N SER A 36 10.68 -14.28 15.97
CA SER A 36 12.06 -14.22 16.47
C SER A 36 13.02 -14.83 15.47
N PHE A 37 14.17 -14.20 15.24
CA PHE A 37 15.19 -14.72 14.33
C PHE A 37 16.59 -14.44 14.85
N LYS A 38 17.59 -15.19 14.38
CA LYS A 38 18.99 -14.91 14.71
C LYS A 38 19.53 -13.80 13.81
N PRO A 39 20.45 -12.94 14.27
CA PRO A 39 21.02 -11.87 13.45
C PRO A 39 21.68 -12.34 12.13
N ASP A 40 22.18 -13.58 12.10
CA ASP A 40 22.78 -14.24 10.93
C ASP A 40 21.75 -14.99 10.04
N ALA A 41 20.50 -15.10 10.50
CA ALA A 41 19.41 -15.77 9.80
C ALA A 41 18.19 -14.84 9.66
N VAL A 42 18.40 -13.67 9.06
CA VAL A 42 17.35 -12.66 8.84
C VAL A 42 16.31 -13.20 7.85
N PRO A 43 15.01 -13.21 8.19
CA PRO A 43 13.98 -13.69 7.28
C PRO A 43 13.85 -12.81 6.04
N GLU A 44 13.41 -13.41 4.92
CA GLU A 44 13.35 -12.77 3.60
C GLU A 44 12.59 -11.43 3.56
N ASN A 45 11.58 -11.25 4.42
CA ASN A 45 10.77 -10.03 4.45
C ASN A 45 11.29 -8.96 5.43
N HIS A 46 12.46 -9.18 6.04
CA HIS A 46 13.07 -8.27 7.01
C HIS A 46 14.29 -7.61 6.39
N PHE A 47 14.31 -6.28 6.40
CA PHE A 47 15.36 -5.46 5.84
C PHE A 47 16.02 -4.67 6.97
N HIS A 48 17.34 -4.83 7.12
CA HIS A 48 18.10 -4.17 8.18
C HIS A 48 18.27 -2.68 7.86
N LEU A 49 18.03 -1.82 8.85
CA LEU A 49 18.18 -0.37 8.75
C LEU A 49 19.44 0.14 9.48
N GLY A 50 20.10 -0.71 10.25
CA GLY A 50 21.15 -0.33 11.20
C GLY A 50 20.78 -0.67 12.65
N GLY A 51 21.79 -0.95 13.47
CA GLY A 51 21.60 -1.36 14.86
C GLY A 51 20.66 -2.56 14.98
N HIS A 52 19.60 -2.42 15.78
CA HIS A 52 18.52 -3.40 15.89
C HIS A 52 17.21 -2.91 15.25
N ASN A 53 17.26 -2.00 14.26
CA ASN A 53 16.09 -1.51 13.56
C ASN A 53 15.92 -2.25 12.24
N TYR A 54 14.68 -2.66 11.96
CA TYR A 54 14.31 -3.37 10.73
C TYR A 54 13.05 -2.78 10.11
N ALA A 55 13.01 -2.73 8.79
CA ALA A 55 11.79 -2.64 8.02
C ALA A 55 11.27 -4.05 7.71
N VAL A 56 9.98 -4.30 7.88
CA VAL A 56 9.39 -5.63 7.72
C VAL A 56 8.11 -5.55 6.90
N VAL A 57 8.01 -6.35 5.85
CA VAL A 57 6.77 -6.49 5.08
C VAL A 57 6.02 -7.74 5.58
N SER A 58 4.86 -7.52 6.21
CA SER A 58 4.01 -8.57 6.76
C SER A 58 2.70 -8.66 5.98
N ASP A 59 2.16 -9.86 5.83
CA ASP A 59 0.86 -10.17 5.22
C ASP A 59 -0.10 -10.80 6.23
N PHE A 60 0.07 -10.49 7.52
CA PHE A 60 -0.69 -11.12 8.58
C PHE A 60 -2.21 -10.98 8.35
N ALA A 61 -2.92 -12.10 8.44
CA ALA A 61 -4.36 -12.18 8.17
C ALA A 61 -4.75 -11.58 6.79
N TYR A 62 -3.86 -11.70 5.81
CA TYR A 62 -4.01 -11.21 4.43
C TYR A 62 -4.07 -9.69 4.32
N VAL A 63 -3.62 -9.00 5.37
CA VAL A 63 -3.49 -7.54 5.36
C VAL A 63 -2.01 -7.22 5.26
N VAL A 64 -1.59 -6.69 4.11
CA VAL A 64 -0.21 -6.26 3.92
C VAL A 64 0.08 -5.01 4.74
N ARG A 65 1.17 -5.02 5.50
CA ARG A 65 1.63 -3.93 6.35
C ARG A 65 3.15 -3.83 6.29
N ILE A 66 3.65 -2.59 6.33
CA ILE A 66 5.07 -2.31 6.48
C ILE A 66 5.30 -1.87 7.92
N HIS A 67 6.19 -2.56 8.62
CA HIS A 67 6.58 -2.26 9.98
C HIS A 67 7.98 -1.67 9.98
N LEU A 68 8.18 -0.52 10.61
CA LEU A 68 9.52 -0.02 10.95
C LEU A 68 9.64 -0.21 12.45
N ARG A 69 10.52 -1.11 12.89
CA ARG A 69 10.49 -1.60 14.27
C ARG A 69 11.87 -1.87 14.81
N ARG A 70 12.05 -1.52 16.08
CA ARG A 70 13.21 -1.88 16.87
C ARG A 70 13.05 -3.28 17.44
N TYR A 71 14.13 -4.04 17.41
CA TYR A 71 14.25 -5.36 17.99
C TYR A 71 15.18 -5.30 19.21
N LYS A 72 15.06 -6.30 20.08
CA LYS A 72 15.96 -6.54 21.21
C LYS A 72 16.42 -7.99 21.18
N LEU A 73 17.66 -8.24 21.61
CA LEU A 73 18.14 -9.60 21.81
C LEU A 73 17.48 -10.19 23.05
N ASP A 74 17.04 -11.44 22.96
CA ASP A 74 16.65 -12.24 24.10
C ASP A 74 17.85 -12.98 24.70
N ALA A 75 17.62 -13.72 25.79
CA ALA A 75 18.66 -14.49 26.47
C ALA A 75 19.31 -15.58 25.59
N THR A 76 18.63 -15.99 24.51
CA THR A 76 19.17 -16.97 23.55
C THR A 76 19.96 -16.30 22.42
N GLY A 77 20.02 -14.97 22.37
CA GLY A 77 20.61 -14.20 21.27
C GLY A 77 19.69 -14.09 20.05
N SER A 78 18.40 -14.35 20.19
CA SER A 78 17.41 -14.15 19.13
C SER A 78 16.83 -12.74 19.20
N LEU A 79 16.61 -12.11 18.05
CA LEU A 79 15.99 -10.81 17.94
C LEU A 79 14.47 -10.93 18.11
N LEU A 80 13.94 -10.23 19.11
CA LEU A 80 12.52 -10.08 19.36
C LEU A 80 12.08 -8.65 19.05
N PRO A 81 10.98 -8.47 18.30
CA PRO A 81 10.42 -7.14 18.06
C PRO A 81 9.93 -6.50 19.35
N THR A 82 10.14 -5.20 19.49
CA THR A 82 9.70 -4.40 20.64
C THR A 82 8.41 -3.65 20.32
N LYS A 83 7.88 -2.90 21.30
CA LYS A 83 6.77 -1.98 21.05
C LYS A 83 7.22 -0.73 20.28
N ASP A 84 8.51 -0.43 20.29
CA ASP A 84 9.10 0.76 19.67
C ASP A 84 9.16 0.56 18.17
N GLY A 85 8.31 1.31 17.46
CA GLY A 85 8.13 1.14 16.05
C GLY A 85 6.73 1.49 15.59
N ILE A 86 6.61 1.66 14.28
CA ILE A 86 5.39 2.09 13.61
C ILE A 86 4.98 1.06 12.57
N THR A 87 3.71 1.09 12.21
CA THR A 87 3.15 0.27 11.14
C THR A 87 2.33 1.15 10.21
N VAL A 88 2.61 1.05 8.92
CA VAL A 88 1.96 1.81 7.85
C VAL A 88 1.30 0.87 6.85
N THR A 89 0.28 1.38 6.14
CA THR A 89 -0.27 0.67 4.97
C THR A 89 0.69 0.78 3.79
N PRO A 90 0.60 -0.13 2.80
CA PRO A 90 1.28 0.01 1.52
C PRO A 90 1.09 1.39 0.87
N SER A 91 -0.11 1.94 0.99
CA SER A 91 -0.44 3.23 0.42
C SER A 91 0.13 4.45 1.16
N VAL A 92 0.33 4.36 2.48
CA VAL A 92 1.06 5.38 3.25
C VAL A 92 2.55 5.27 2.99
N TRP A 93 3.07 4.04 2.85
CA TRP A 93 4.46 3.78 2.47
C TRP A 93 4.81 4.39 1.10
N LEU A 94 4.00 4.15 0.07
CA LEU A 94 4.25 4.76 -1.25
C LEU A 94 4.17 6.28 -1.24
N ALA A 95 3.22 6.85 -0.49
CA ALA A 95 3.13 8.30 -0.35
C ALA A 95 4.39 8.86 0.31
N LEU A 96 4.90 8.23 1.36
CA LEU A 96 6.18 8.60 1.97
C LEU A 96 7.35 8.52 1.00
N VAL A 97 7.48 7.42 0.27
CA VAL A 97 8.60 7.16 -0.68
C VAL A 97 8.76 8.30 -1.70
N ARG A 98 7.65 8.86 -2.18
CA ARG A 98 7.64 9.97 -3.14
C ARG A 98 8.15 11.27 -2.52
N GLU A 99 7.88 11.45 -1.23
CA GLU A 99 8.14 12.70 -0.53
C GLU A 99 9.52 12.74 0.12
N PHE A 100 10.39 11.73 -0.03
CA PHE A 100 11.67 11.70 0.68
C PHE A 100 12.52 12.96 0.49
N ALA A 101 12.61 13.48 -0.74
CA ALA A 101 13.34 14.73 -1.01
C ALA A 101 12.67 15.95 -0.36
N ALA A 102 11.35 16.04 -0.43
CA ALA A 102 10.58 17.13 0.17
C ALA A 102 10.63 17.08 1.72
N ILE A 103 10.68 15.88 2.30
CA ILE A 103 10.83 15.64 3.72
C ILE A 103 12.20 16.13 4.20
N ASP A 104 13.27 15.76 3.50
CA ASP A 104 14.62 16.21 3.86
C ASP A 104 14.72 17.75 3.81
N GLN A 105 14.18 18.39 2.77
CA GLN A 105 14.10 19.85 2.67
C GLN A 105 13.28 20.47 3.81
N ALA A 106 12.14 19.87 4.17
CA ALA A 106 11.34 20.34 5.28
C ALA A 106 12.09 20.25 6.60
N PHE A 107 12.88 19.21 6.82
CA PHE A 107 13.71 19.08 8.01
C PHE A 107 14.82 20.13 8.07
N ASP A 108 15.44 20.46 6.94
CA ASP A 108 16.46 21.51 6.87
C ASP A 108 15.87 22.90 7.16
N ASP A 109 14.60 23.11 6.80
CA ASP A 109 13.82 24.29 7.17
C ASP A 109 13.30 24.28 8.63
N GLY A 110 13.59 23.23 9.41
CA GLY A 110 13.09 23.06 10.77
C GLY A 110 11.58 22.78 10.87
N LYS A 111 10.97 22.26 9.81
CA LYS A 111 9.54 21.96 9.72
C LYS A 111 9.25 20.48 9.99
N VAL A 112 7.99 20.21 10.31
CA VAL A 112 7.44 18.84 10.36
C VAL A 112 6.78 18.50 9.02
N PHE A 113 6.75 17.22 8.68
CA PHE A 113 6.10 16.72 7.47
C PHE A 113 4.93 15.80 7.82
N VAL A 114 3.85 15.87 7.05
CA VAL A 114 2.64 15.05 7.27
C VAL A 114 2.34 14.25 6.01
N ILE A 115 2.16 12.94 6.17
CA ILE A 115 1.76 12.03 5.09
C ILE A 115 0.32 11.55 5.34
N LYS A 116 -0.55 11.79 4.35
CA LYS A 116 -1.96 11.33 4.31
C LYS A 116 -2.74 11.60 5.60
N ASP A 117 -2.48 12.73 6.26
CA ASP A 117 -3.11 13.15 7.52
C ASP A 117 -3.10 12.11 8.66
N CYS A 118 -2.15 11.18 8.63
CA CYS A 118 -2.12 10.06 9.59
C CYS A 118 -0.72 9.72 10.10
N LEU A 119 0.33 10.22 9.44
CA LEU A 119 1.72 10.04 9.80
C LEU A 119 2.43 11.39 9.83
N LEU A 120 2.98 11.74 11.00
CA LEU A 120 3.83 12.91 11.19
C LEU A 120 5.29 12.47 11.25
N LEU A 121 6.15 13.16 10.52
CA LEU A 121 7.60 13.03 10.59
C LEU A 121 8.21 14.34 11.08
N SER A 122 9.21 14.24 11.95
CA SER A 122 9.97 15.39 12.45
C SER A 122 11.41 15.01 12.74
N ARG A 123 12.36 15.91 12.47
CA ARG A 123 13.76 15.76 12.85
C ARG A 123 14.02 16.39 14.21
N THR A 124 14.76 15.72 15.08
CA THR A 124 15.19 16.25 16.39
C THR A 124 16.60 15.82 16.72
N VAL A 125 17.24 16.48 17.68
CA VAL A 125 18.56 16.13 18.19
C VAL A 125 18.43 15.77 19.66
N ILE A 126 18.87 14.57 20.03
CA ILE A 126 18.88 14.06 21.40
C ILE A 126 20.28 13.57 21.69
N GLU A 127 20.92 14.08 22.75
CA GLU A 127 22.28 13.69 23.16
C GLU A 127 23.30 13.77 22.00
N ASN A 128 23.26 14.86 21.23
CA ASN A 128 24.10 15.10 20.04
C ASN A 128 23.91 14.10 18.89
N VAL A 129 22.82 13.33 18.90
CA VAL A 129 22.44 12.42 17.81
C VAL A 129 21.16 12.90 17.16
N THR A 130 21.18 13.02 15.83
CA THR A 130 20.00 13.39 15.04
C THR A 130 19.10 12.17 14.82
N TYR A 131 17.81 12.35 15.07
CA TYR A 131 16.76 11.36 14.89
C TYR A 131 15.64 11.89 14.01
N VAL A 132 15.13 11.03 13.13
CA VAL A 132 13.84 11.18 12.47
C VAL A 132 12.79 10.45 13.30
N ILE A 133 11.87 11.21 13.87
CA ILE A 133 10.73 10.72 14.65
C ILE A 133 9.56 10.46 13.72
N TRP A 134 8.91 9.31 13.91
CA TRP A 134 7.72 8.91 13.21
C TRP A 134 6.58 8.71 14.20
N GLN A 135 5.50 9.46 13.99
CA GLN A 135 4.40 9.52 14.93
C GLN A 135 3.07 9.39 14.18
N ARG A 136 2.30 8.34 14.50
CA ARG A 136 0.92 8.26 14.00
C ARG A 136 0.00 9.17 14.78
N TYR A 137 -0.95 9.76 14.10
CA TYR A 137 -2.06 10.44 14.73
C TYR A 137 -3.34 10.18 13.94
N PHE A 138 -4.47 10.53 14.53
CA PHE A 138 -5.73 10.62 13.82
C PHE A 138 -6.44 11.91 14.20
N GLN A 139 -7.16 12.47 13.24
CA GLN A 139 -8.06 13.58 13.49
C GLN A 139 -9.42 13.05 13.95
N ARG A 140 -9.98 13.68 14.97
CA ARG A 140 -11.33 13.42 15.47
C ARG A 140 -12.35 14.28 14.72
N LYS A 141 -13.63 13.97 14.89
CA LYS A 141 -14.75 14.73 14.27
C LYS A 141 -14.80 16.20 14.73
N ASP A 142 -14.25 16.49 15.91
CA ASP A 142 -14.08 17.85 16.46
C ASP A 142 -12.80 18.54 15.94
N PHE A 143 -12.19 18.01 14.88
CA PHE A 143 -10.91 18.43 14.29
C PHE A 143 -9.68 18.32 15.20
N SER A 144 -9.84 17.86 16.46
CA SER A 144 -8.70 17.65 17.34
C SER A 144 -7.85 16.46 16.90
N ARG A 145 -6.53 16.53 17.11
CA ARG A 145 -5.58 15.48 16.74
C ARG A 145 -5.23 14.65 17.98
N LYS A 146 -5.34 13.33 17.88
CA LYS A 146 -4.86 12.40 18.91
C LYS A 146 -3.64 11.63 18.41
N PHE A 147 -2.52 11.82 19.09
CA PHE A 147 -1.30 11.05 18.87
C PHE A 147 -1.41 9.63 19.45
N LEU A 148 -0.86 8.66 18.73
CA LEU A 148 -0.85 7.25 19.14
C LEU A 148 0.47 6.90 19.81
N THR A 149 0.44 6.04 20.83
CA THR A 149 1.60 5.76 21.66
C THR A 149 2.76 4.94 21.04
N PRO A 150 2.71 4.40 19.80
CA PRO A 150 3.93 3.93 19.13
C PRO A 150 4.62 5.08 18.39
N VAL A 151 5.83 5.42 18.84
CA VAL A 151 6.79 6.27 18.13
C VAL A 151 7.88 5.37 17.57
N SER A 152 8.31 5.62 16.33
CA SER A 152 9.57 5.07 15.82
C SER A 152 10.60 6.19 15.76
N MET A 153 11.83 5.90 16.17
CA MET A 153 12.95 6.82 16.08
C MET A 153 14.06 6.15 15.31
N LEU A 154 14.41 6.73 14.16
CA LEU A 154 15.52 6.29 13.33
C LEU A 154 16.63 7.34 13.43
N LYS A 155 17.87 6.92 13.64
CA LYS A 155 19.03 7.79 13.47
C LYS A 155 19.11 8.26 12.02
N GLU A 156 19.81 9.37 11.77
CA GLU A 156 20.02 9.87 10.40
C GLU A 156 20.59 8.79 9.46
N THR A 157 21.53 7.96 9.94
CA THR A 157 22.07 6.83 9.18
C THR A 157 21.03 5.76 8.87
N GLU A 158 20.09 5.50 9.79
CA GLU A 158 19.02 4.51 9.62
C GLU A 158 17.90 5.04 8.72
N TRP A 159 17.65 6.36 8.75
CA TRP A 159 16.78 7.07 7.80
C TRP A 159 17.34 6.99 6.38
N ASN A 160 18.64 7.26 6.22
CA ASN A 160 19.30 7.12 4.91
C ASN A 160 19.28 5.68 4.42
N ALA A 161 19.58 4.70 5.28
CA ALA A 161 19.46 3.29 4.93
C ALA A 161 18.04 2.92 4.46
N LEU A 162 16.99 3.44 5.12
CA LEU A 162 15.60 3.24 4.70
C LEU A 162 15.33 3.78 3.29
N LYS A 163 15.85 4.98 2.96
CA LYS A 163 15.75 5.57 1.62
C LYS A 163 16.46 4.69 0.58
N ASP A 164 17.62 4.16 0.92
CA ASP A 164 18.41 3.31 0.00
C ASP A 164 17.69 1.99 -0.33
N ILE A 165 17.04 1.37 0.67
CA ILE A 165 16.34 0.09 0.48
C ILE A 165 14.88 0.23 0.05
N GLN A 166 14.38 1.46 -0.15
CA GLN A 166 12.96 1.71 -0.37
C GLN A 166 12.37 0.89 -1.51
N LYS A 167 13.13 0.71 -2.60
CA LYS A 167 12.67 0.01 -3.81
C LYS A 167 12.48 -1.47 -3.53
N GLN A 168 13.32 -2.05 -2.68
CA GLN A 168 13.22 -3.45 -2.27
C GLN A 168 11.98 -3.68 -1.40
N ILE A 169 11.73 -2.80 -0.43
CA ILE A 169 10.52 -2.85 0.41
C ILE A 169 9.26 -2.72 -0.45
N THR A 170 9.23 -1.73 -1.36
CA THR A 170 8.11 -1.50 -2.27
C THR A 170 7.87 -2.72 -3.16
N SER A 171 8.90 -3.23 -3.82
CA SER A 171 8.81 -4.42 -4.67
C SER A 171 8.30 -5.64 -3.91
N LYS A 172 8.79 -5.87 -2.68
CA LYS A 172 8.33 -6.98 -1.84
C LYS A 172 6.87 -6.81 -1.40
N THR A 173 6.46 -5.58 -1.09
CA THR A 173 5.08 -5.22 -0.73
C THR A 173 4.12 -5.53 -1.88
N VAL A 174 4.46 -5.06 -3.08
CA VAL A 174 3.79 -5.34 -4.36
C VAL A 174 3.68 -6.85 -4.57
N SER A 175 4.80 -7.56 -4.55
CA SER A 175 4.85 -9.02 -4.78
C SER A 175 3.95 -9.81 -3.82
N ILE A 176 3.94 -9.46 -2.53
CA ILE A 176 3.09 -10.12 -1.53
C ILE A 176 1.61 -9.83 -1.76
N MET A 177 1.26 -8.57 -2.05
CA MET A 177 -0.12 -8.16 -2.28
C MET A 177 -0.70 -8.85 -3.53
N PHE A 178 0.04 -8.82 -4.63
CA PHE A 178 -0.40 -9.34 -5.93
C PHE A 178 -0.25 -10.85 -6.06
N GLY A 179 0.74 -11.46 -5.41
CA GLY A 179 0.90 -12.91 -5.42
C GLY A 179 0.00 -13.57 -4.40
N ARG A 180 0.35 -13.46 -3.12
CA ARG A 180 -0.27 -14.30 -2.09
C ARG A 180 -1.63 -13.80 -1.64
N VAL A 181 -1.79 -12.50 -1.42
CA VAL A 181 -3.02 -11.93 -0.85
C VAL A 181 -4.17 -11.99 -1.86
N PHE A 182 -3.96 -11.46 -3.07
CA PHE A 182 -4.98 -11.49 -4.12
C PHE A 182 -5.48 -12.91 -4.42
N LEU A 183 -4.58 -13.85 -4.70
CA LEU A 183 -4.97 -15.23 -5.02
C LEU A 183 -5.72 -15.91 -3.88
N LYS A 184 -5.51 -15.46 -2.64
CA LYS A 184 -6.25 -15.98 -1.50
C LYS A 184 -7.63 -15.38 -1.34
N LEU A 185 -7.76 -14.07 -1.57
CA LEU A 185 -9.07 -13.42 -1.63
C LEU A 185 -9.91 -14.04 -2.73
N LEU A 186 -9.32 -14.25 -3.91
CA LEU A 186 -9.97 -14.91 -5.05
C LEU A 186 -10.50 -16.31 -4.69
N ARG A 187 -9.65 -17.17 -4.11
CA ARG A 187 -10.07 -18.50 -3.65
C ARG A 187 -11.24 -18.43 -2.67
N LYS A 188 -11.16 -17.53 -1.71
CA LYS A 188 -12.20 -17.35 -0.68
C LYS A 188 -13.52 -16.94 -1.31
N GLU A 189 -13.48 -16.08 -2.33
CA GLU A 189 -14.68 -15.63 -3.02
C GLU A 189 -15.29 -16.73 -3.89
N VAL A 190 -14.46 -17.38 -4.72
CA VAL A 190 -14.87 -18.52 -5.55
C VAL A 190 -15.52 -19.63 -4.71
N ALA A 191 -14.92 -19.94 -3.55
CA ALA A 191 -15.44 -20.96 -2.64
C ALA A 191 -16.86 -20.67 -2.12
N LYS A 192 -17.31 -19.41 -2.07
CA LYS A 192 -18.69 -19.07 -1.66
C LYS A 192 -19.75 -19.63 -2.62
N HIS A 193 -19.36 -19.93 -3.86
CA HIS A 193 -20.26 -20.36 -4.92
C HIS A 193 -20.25 -21.88 -5.15
N ASN A 194 -19.51 -22.65 -4.33
CA ASN A 194 -19.43 -24.12 -4.40
C ASN A 194 -19.18 -24.65 -5.83
N PRO A 195 -18.07 -24.25 -6.49
CA PRO A 195 -17.82 -24.66 -7.87
C PRO A 195 -17.67 -26.17 -7.99
N VAL A 196 -18.22 -26.73 -9.06
CA VAL A 196 -18.03 -28.12 -9.48
C VAL A 196 -16.94 -28.15 -10.56
N PRO A 197 -15.75 -28.71 -10.30
CA PRO A 197 -14.65 -28.71 -11.27
C PRO A 197 -15.06 -29.39 -12.58
N LYS A 198 -14.82 -28.73 -13.71
CA LYS A 198 -15.00 -29.32 -15.04
C LYS A 198 -13.70 -29.97 -15.55
N SER A 199 -13.83 -30.96 -16.43
CA SER A 199 -12.70 -31.68 -17.05
C SER A 199 -11.88 -30.81 -18.01
N ASP A 200 -10.59 -31.15 -18.16
CA ASP A 200 -9.54 -30.32 -18.76
C ASP A 200 -9.71 -29.92 -20.25
N PHE A 201 -10.60 -30.56 -21.01
CA PHE A 201 -10.70 -30.33 -22.47
C PHE A 201 -11.32 -28.99 -22.87
N ASP A 202 -12.08 -28.32 -21.98
CA ASP A 202 -12.72 -27.02 -22.23
C ASP A 202 -11.94 -25.82 -21.60
N PHE A 203 -10.68 -26.04 -21.19
CA PHE A 203 -10.01 -25.11 -20.26
C PHE A 203 -9.38 -23.88 -20.92
N ILE A 204 -8.90 -23.98 -22.16
CA ILE A 204 -8.10 -22.92 -22.80
C ILE A 204 -8.97 -21.70 -23.12
N GLU A 205 -10.13 -21.90 -23.74
CA GLU A 205 -11.04 -20.79 -24.07
C GLU A 205 -11.56 -20.10 -22.80
N ALA A 206 -11.91 -20.89 -21.79
CA ALA A 206 -12.33 -20.35 -20.50
C ALA A 206 -11.21 -19.56 -19.81
N GLU A 207 -9.98 -20.04 -19.85
CA GLU A 207 -8.80 -19.37 -19.31
C GLU A 207 -8.57 -18.01 -20.01
N ILE A 208 -8.69 -17.95 -21.34
CA ILE A 208 -8.56 -16.69 -22.10
C ILE A 208 -9.65 -15.71 -21.68
N VAL A 209 -10.91 -16.13 -21.64
CA VAL A 209 -12.04 -15.27 -21.27
C VAL A 209 -11.90 -14.74 -19.84
N LEU A 210 -11.56 -15.61 -18.89
CA LEU A 210 -11.36 -15.22 -17.49
C LEU A 210 -10.15 -14.29 -17.32
N THR A 211 -9.05 -14.55 -18.05
CA THR A 211 -7.85 -13.71 -18.03
C THR A 211 -8.13 -12.32 -18.62
N THR A 212 -8.82 -12.24 -19.75
CA THR A 212 -9.25 -10.95 -20.32
C THR A 212 -10.19 -10.21 -19.38
N SER A 213 -11.14 -10.92 -18.76
CA SER A 213 -12.09 -10.31 -17.83
C SER A 213 -11.42 -9.69 -16.60
N VAL A 214 -10.40 -10.34 -16.02
CA VAL A 214 -9.66 -9.77 -14.89
C VAL A 214 -8.81 -8.56 -15.32
N ILE A 215 -8.23 -8.56 -16.52
CA ILE A 215 -7.47 -7.41 -17.07
C ILE A 215 -8.39 -6.21 -17.26
N GLU A 216 -9.57 -6.40 -17.86
CA GLU A 216 -10.56 -5.33 -18.06
C GLU A 216 -11.05 -4.75 -16.73
N LEU A 217 -11.35 -5.61 -15.75
CA LEU A 217 -11.77 -5.14 -14.42
C LEU A 217 -10.64 -4.38 -13.71
N LEU A 218 -9.41 -4.87 -13.80
CA LEU A 218 -8.24 -4.15 -13.27
C LEU A 218 -8.10 -2.79 -13.94
N CYS A 219 -8.24 -2.71 -15.26
CA CYS A 219 -8.19 -1.46 -16.02
C CYS A 219 -9.24 -0.45 -15.50
N ASN A 220 -10.50 -0.88 -15.39
CA ASN A 220 -11.58 -0.04 -14.89
C ASN A 220 -11.31 0.46 -13.45
N HIS A 221 -10.90 -0.43 -12.56
CA HIS A 221 -10.59 -0.06 -11.18
C HIS A 221 -9.36 0.87 -11.08
N ILE A 222 -8.36 0.70 -11.97
CA ILE A 222 -7.22 1.63 -12.07
C ILE A 222 -7.71 3.00 -12.53
N GLN A 223 -8.50 3.08 -13.59
CA GLN A 223 -9.06 4.34 -14.11
C GLN A 223 -9.88 5.09 -13.07
N GLU A 224 -10.80 4.40 -12.37
CA GLU A 224 -11.64 4.97 -11.31
C GLU A 224 -10.77 5.56 -10.19
N ASN A 225 -9.78 4.79 -9.73
CA ASN A 225 -8.92 5.21 -8.62
C ASN A 225 -7.92 6.30 -9.03
N VAL A 226 -7.34 6.25 -10.24
CA VAL A 226 -6.52 7.36 -10.78
C VAL A 226 -7.37 8.63 -10.80
N SER A 227 -8.56 8.57 -11.38
CA SER A 227 -9.46 9.74 -11.47
C SER A 227 -9.77 10.33 -10.09
N SER A 228 -9.94 9.49 -9.08
CA SER A 228 -10.18 9.93 -7.69
C SER A 228 -8.99 10.67 -7.06
N LEU A 229 -7.75 10.36 -7.45
CA LEU A 229 -6.55 11.04 -6.93
C LEU A 229 -6.36 12.45 -7.49
N PHE A 230 -6.88 12.70 -8.70
CA PHE A 230 -6.72 13.96 -9.41
C PHE A 230 -7.92 14.90 -9.24
N ILE A 231 -8.79 14.66 -8.25
CA ILE A 231 -9.82 15.63 -7.88
C ILE A 231 -9.13 16.84 -7.24
N CYS A 232 -8.92 17.89 -8.04
CA CYS A 232 -8.36 19.15 -7.57
C CYS A 232 -9.49 20.08 -7.14
N TYR A 233 -9.60 20.31 -5.84
CA TYR A 233 -10.59 21.24 -5.28
C TYR A 233 -10.38 22.67 -5.77
N GLU A 234 -9.13 23.09 -5.98
CA GLU A 234 -8.85 24.43 -6.53
C GLU A 234 -9.39 24.58 -7.97
N CYS A 235 -9.34 23.50 -8.78
CA CYS A 235 -9.98 23.47 -10.09
C CYS A 235 -11.51 23.39 -9.99
N LEU A 236 -12.06 22.65 -9.02
CA LEU A 236 -13.51 22.56 -8.79
C LEU A 236 -14.12 23.89 -8.32
N GLU A 237 -13.38 24.66 -7.52
CA GLU A 237 -13.80 25.96 -6.99
C GLU A 237 -13.48 27.12 -7.94
N GLY A 238 -12.85 26.84 -9.09
CA GLY A 238 -12.64 27.82 -10.16
C GLY A 238 -11.53 28.84 -9.88
N TYR A 239 -10.55 28.52 -9.04
CA TYR A 239 -9.41 29.41 -8.79
C TYR A 239 -8.50 29.58 -10.02
N GLU A 240 -7.91 30.76 -10.16
CA GLU A 240 -7.13 31.14 -11.35
C GLU A 240 -5.74 30.46 -11.42
N ASN A 241 -5.37 30.08 -12.64
CA ASN A 241 -4.17 29.36 -13.10
C ASN A 241 -4.17 27.82 -13.04
N GLN A 242 -5.21 27.23 -13.65
CA GLN A 242 -5.35 25.79 -13.87
C GLN A 242 -4.21 25.14 -14.68
N LEU A 243 -3.41 25.92 -15.42
CA LEU A 243 -2.32 25.42 -16.28
C LEU A 243 -1.11 24.88 -15.50
N GLY A 244 -1.00 25.17 -14.20
CA GLY A 244 0.06 24.63 -13.34
C GLY A 244 -0.31 23.32 -12.63
N HIS A 245 -1.56 22.86 -12.75
CA HIS A 245 -2.09 21.79 -11.90
C HIS A 245 -1.92 20.43 -12.61
N GLU A 246 -1.35 19.45 -11.92
CA GLU A 246 -1.13 18.09 -12.47
C GLU A 246 -2.44 17.42 -12.91
N CYS A 247 -3.57 17.74 -12.26
CA CYS A 247 -4.90 17.26 -12.65
C CYS A 247 -5.36 17.74 -14.03
N MET A 248 -4.77 18.82 -14.56
CA MET A 248 -5.09 19.38 -15.88
C MET A 248 -4.00 19.05 -16.90
N THR A 249 -2.73 18.96 -16.48
CA THR A 249 -1.60 18.86 -17.40
C THR A 249 -1.14 17.45 -17.67
N TYR A 250 -1.36 16.50 -16.76
CA TYR A 250 -0.88 15.13 -16.96
C TYR A 250 -1.79 14.36 -17.91
N SER A 251 -1.20 13.78 -18.96
CA SER A 251 -1.86 12.76 -19.79
C SER A 251 -2.17 11.51 -18.97
N ASN A 252 -3.09 10.66 -19.42
CA ASN A 252 -3.39 9.41 -18.71
C ASN A 252 -2.15 8.50 -18.57
N GLU A 253 -1.30 8.45 -19.60
CA GLU A 253 -0.02 7.74 -19.53
C GLU A 253 0.87 8.28 -18.40
N GLN A 254 1.00 9.61 -18.29
CA GLN A 254 1.76 10.23 -17.19
C GLN A 254 1.11 9.95 -15.84
N ARG A 255 -0.22 9.98 -15.74
CA ARG A 255 -0.93 9.64 -14.49
C ARG A 255 -0.69 8.19 -14.08
N ILE A 256 -0.71 7.24 -15.02
CA ILE A 256 -0.46 5.82 -14.72
C ILE A 256 1.01 5.59 -14.36
N SER A 257 1.94 6.20 -15.12
CA SER A 257 3.38 6.12 -14.83
C SER A 257 3.69 6.67 -13.44
N GLU A 258 3.15 7.84 -13.12
CA GLU A 258 3.45 8.53 -11.88
C GLU A 258 2.61 8.01 -10.70
N TYR A 259 1.37 7.58 -10.87
CA TYR A 259 0.44 7.24 -9.77
C TYR A 259 -0.10 5.81 -9.80
N GLY A 260 0.17 5.02 -10.84
CA GLY A 260 -0.39 3.68 -11.02
C GLY A 260 -0.15 2.76 -9.82
N ASP A 261 1.08 2.68 -9.31
CA ASP A 261 1.39 1.81 -8.17
C ASP A 261 0.66 2.27 -6.89
N LEU A 262 0.50 3.58 -6.70
CA LEU A 262 -0.24 4.14 -5.56
C LEU A 262 -1.71 3.79 -5.62
N VAL A 263 -2.30 3.88 -6.82
CA VAL A 263 -3.68 3.51 -7.10
C VAL A 263 -3.90 2.04 -6.83
N ILE A 264 -3.04 1.18 -7.39
CA ILE A 264 -3.21 -0.25 -7.27
C ILE A 264 -3.05 -0.69 -5.80
N LEU A 265 -2.08 -0.14 -5.05
CA LEU A 265 -1.94 -0.45 -3.62
C LEU A 265 -3.08 0.12 -2.73
N ASN A 266 -3.88 1.07 -3.24
CA ASN A 266 -5.08 1.59 -2.58
C ASN A 266 -6.37 0.89 -3.02
N MET A 267 -6.31 0.01 -4.01
CA MET A 267 -7.49 -0.63 -4.58
C MET A 267 -8.23 -1.47 -3.53
N ASP A 268 -9.56 -1.47 -3.59
CA ASP A 268 -10.39 -2.37 -2.81
C ASP A 268 -10.33 -3.78 -3.41
N TRP A 269 -9.38 -4.57 -2.93
CA TRP A 269 -9.13 -5.93 -3.40
C TRP A 269 -10.29 -6.89 -3.16
N ASP A 270 -11.01 -6.72 -2.05
CA ASP A 270 -12.20 -7.51 -1.77
C ASP A 270 -13.30 -7.20 -2.80
N LYS A 271 -13.50 -5.90 -3.13
CA LYS A 271 -14.42 -5.48 -4.18
C LYS A 271 -14.01 -5.99 -5.56
N LEU A 272 -12.75 -5.81 -5.97
CA LEU A 272 -12.25 -6.29 -7.27
C LEU A 272 -12.50 -7.78 -7.45
N VAL A 273 -12.17 -8.58 -6.43
CA VAL A 273 -12.38 -10.02 -6.45
C VAL A 273 -13.87 -10.38 -6.54
N ALA A 274 -14.71 -9.71 -5.75
CA ALA A 274 -16.16 -9.90 -5.81
C ALA A 274 -16.72 -9.55 -7.20
N ASP A 275 -16.31 -8.41 -7.77
CA ASP A 275 -16.71 -7.98 -9.12
C ASP A 275 -16.28 -9.02 -10.17
N PHE A 276 -15.05 -9.55 -10.07
CA PHE A 276 -14.55 -10.57 -10.97
C PHE A 276 -15.35 -11.87 -10.91
N VAL A 277 -15.61 -12.39 -9.71
CA VAL A 277 -16.37 -13.63 -9.54
C VAL A 277 -17.82 -13.45 -9.99
N ASN A 278 -18.46 -12.35 -9.62
CA ASN A 278 -19.84 -12.06 -10.01
C ASN A 278 -20.00 -11.87 -11.52
N ARG A 279 -19.08 -11.14 -12.16
CA ARG A 279 -19.08 -10.93 -13.62
C ARG A 279 -18.97 -12.25 -14.39
N ASN A 280 -18.23 -13.22 -13.82
CA ASN A 280 -17.92 -14.50 -14.45
C ASN A 280 -18.62 -15.67 -13.74
N ILE A 281 -19.77 -15.44 -13.10
CA ILE A 281 -20.44 -16.46 -12.27
C ILE A 281 -20.79 -17.73 -13.06
N GLN A 282 -21.14 -17.59 -14.34
CA GLN A 282 -21.44 -18.71 -15.23
C GLN A 282 -20.21 -19.61 -15.50
N MET A 283 -19.01 -19.06 -15.27
CA MET A 283 -17.73 -19.71 -15.48
C MET A 283 -17.01 -20.02 -14.17
N VAL A 284 -17.67 -19.91 -13.01
CA VAL A 284 -17.05 -20.13 -11.69
C VAL A 284 -16.42 -21.54 -11.55
N ASN A 285 -16.99 -22.52 -12.24
CA ASN A 285 -16.48 -23.90 -12.31
C ASN A 285 -15.11 -24.02 -13.02
N TYR A 286 -14.74 -23.03 -13.84
CA TYR A 286 -13.44 -22.95 -14.52
C TYR A 286 -12.40 -22.17 -13.70
N MET A 287 -12.80 -21.46 -12.65
CA MET A 287 -11.90 -20.78 -11.69
C MET A 287 -11.25 -21.78 -10.72
N SER A 288 -10.71 -22.86 -11.26
CA SER A 288 -10.06 -23.94 -10.52
C SER A 288 -8.74 -23.48 -9.88
N GLU A 289 -8.20 -24.29 -8.97
CA GLU A 289 -6.85 -24.07 -8.43
C GLU A 289 -5.78 -24.01 -9.53
N ILE A 290 -5.95 -24.74 -10.64
CA ILE A 290 -5.02 -24.70 -11.78
C ILE A 290 -5.05 -23.30 -12.41
N PHE A 291 -6.25 -22.77 -12.69
CA PHE A 291 -6.40 -21.42 -13.24
C PHE A 291 -5.83 -20.37 -12.29
N ILE A 292 -6.23 -20.40 -11.02
CA ILE A 292 -5.80 -19.43 -10.00
C ILE A 292 -4.27 -19.43 -9.86
N ASN A 293 -3.61 -20.59 -9.88
CA ASN A 293 -2.16 -20.68 -9.76
C ASN A 293 -1.39 -20.22 -11.01
N LYS A 294 -2.04 -20.18 -12.18
CA LYS A 294 -1.45 -19.64 -13.42
C LYS A 294 -1.51 -18.11 -13.48
N LEU A 295 -2.39 -17.47 -12.71
CA LEU A 295 -2.51 -16.01 -12.71
C LEU A 295 -1.20 -15.35 -12.24
N ASN A 296 -0.59 -14.60 -13.14
CA ASN A 296 0.55 -13.75 -12.82
C ASN A 296 0.08 -12.30 -12.71
N MET A 297 -0.22 -11.85 -11.49
CA MET A 297 -0.77 -10.52 -11.27
C MET A 297 0.13 -9.38 -11.71
N ASN A 298 1.46 -9.55 -11.72
CA ASN A 298 2.35 -8.51 -12.26
C ASN A 298 2.12 -8.31 -13.76
N VAL A 299 1.94 -9.41 -14.51
CA VAL A 299 1.63 -9.37 -15.94
C VAL A 299 0.22 -8.82 -16.18
N LEU A 300 -0.76 -9.22 -15.36
CA LEU A 300 -2.14 -8.75 -15.50
C LEU A 300 -2.26 -7.24 -15.27
N ILE A 301 -1.54 -6.70 -14.28
CA ILE A 301 -1.49 -5.26 -14.00
C ILE A 301 -0.83 -4.51 -15.14
N GLU A 302 0.28 -5.02 -15.66
CA GLU A 302 0.97 -4.37 -16.78
C GLU A 302 0.07 -4.33 -18.03
N ASN A 303 -0.60 -5.45 -18.34
CA ASN A 303 -1.58 -5.50 -19.42
C ASN A 303 -2.75 -4.53 -19.20
N ALA A 304 -3.23 -4.39 -17.95
CA ALA A 304 -4.29 -3.44 -17.61
C ALA A 304 -3.85 -1.98 -17.77
N LYS A 305 -2.62 -1.64 -17.35
CA LYS A 305 -2.03 -0.30 -17.58
C LYS A 305 -1.92 0.00 -19.07
N GLN A 306 -1.44 -0.95 -19.88
CA GLN A 306 -1.32 -0.80 -21.32
C GLN A 306 -2.68 -0.65 -22.02
N MET A 307 -3.69 -1.41 -21.57
CA MET A 307 -5.06 -1.28 -22.05
C MET A 307 -5.60 0.14 -21.81
N ASP A 308 -5.41 0.69 -20.61
CA ASP A 308 -5.86 2.05 -20.27
C ASP A 308 -5.24 3.13 -21.17
N VAL A 309 -3.92 3.04 -21.41
CA VAL A 309 -3.23 3.95 -22.33
C VAL A 309 -3.79 3.83 -23.76
N ALA A 310 -4.04 2.61 -24.24
CA ALA A 310 -4.53 2.36 -25.59
C ALA A 310 -5.99 2.83 -25.80
N THR A 311 -6.89 2.58 -24.85
CA THR A 311 -8.30 2.99 -24.95
C THR A 311 -8.45 4.50 -25.02
N ASN A 312 -7.61 5.25 -24.30
CA ASN A 312 -7.68 6.72 -24.28
C ASN A 312 -6.92 7.38 -25.44
N SER A 313 -5.96 6.69 -26.04
CA SER A 313 -5.31 7.12 -27.29
C SER A 313 -6.30 7.12 -28.47
N LEU A 314 -7.31 6.24 -28.44
CA LEU A 314 -8.35 6.12 -29.47
C LEU A 314 -9.49 7.14 -29.30
N SER A 315 -9.69 7.71 -28.10
CA SER A 315 -10.71 8.75 -27.85
C SER A 315 -10.28 10.16 -28.26
N LEU A 316 -9.05 10.32 -28.77
CA LEU A 316 -8.49 11.59 -29.26
C LEU A 316 -8.53 11.72 -30.79
N PHE A 317 -9.22 10.80 -31.49
CA PHE A 317 -9.46 10.82 -32.94
C PHE A 317 -10.95 10.80 -33.26
#